data_AF-A0A832S9V8-F1
#
_entry.id   AF-A0A832S9V8-F1
#
_cell.length_a   1.000
_cell.length_b   1.000
_cell.length_c   1.000
_cell.angle_alpha   90.00
_cell.angle_beta   90.00
_cell.angle_gamma   90.00
#
_symmetry.space_group_name_H-M   'P 1'
#
loop_
_entity.id
_entity.type
_entity.pdbx_description
1 polymer ?
#
loop_
_entity_poly.entity_id
_entity_poly.type
_entity_poly.pdbx_seq_one_letter_code
_entity_poly.pdbx_strand_id
1 'polypeptide(L)'
;MFECIQRVGSVWQRNLEAFLRTYRVNFIPPFIEPLLYLLALGFGLGTYIEAVDGVPYPVFIAPALVSISVMNSAFYECTYSSFVRMYYQKTFDAIIATPVSIDEVIAGEMIWGATRGVIYAGLMLPVLILFGVAAMPSSLLLIPFAFIAGLLFAGIAMCFTAITPSIETLNYPSFLFITPMFLFSGTFFPLDLLP
;
A
#
# COMPACT_ATOMS: atom_id res chain seq x y z
N MET A 1 -17.86 17.48 -15.98
CA MET A 1 -17.03 16.25 -15.90
C MET A 1 -15.54 16.58 -15.94
N PHE A 2 -15.05 17.32 -16.95
CA PHE A 2 -13.63 17.72 -17.02
C PHE A 2 -13.14 18.52 -15.80
N GLU A 3 -13.94 19.45 -15.28
CA GLU A 3 -13.58 20.22 -14.09
C GLU A 3 -13.43 19.36 -12.83
N CYS A 4 -14.27 18.33 -12.67
CA CYS A 4 -14.20 17.40 -11.54
C CYS A 4 -12.90 16.59 -11.55
N ILE A 5 -12.52 16.07 -12.73
CA ILE A 5 -11.26 15.34 -12.91
C ILE A 5 -10.07 16.24 -12.58
N GLN A 6 -10.11 17.51 -12.99
CA GLN A 6 -9.05 18.47 -12.69
C GLN A 6 -8.94 18.74 -11.18
N ARG A 7 -10.07 18.92 -10.48
CA ARG A 7 -10.09 19.17 -9.03
C ARG A 7 -9.54 17.99 -8.24
N VAL A 8 -9.98 16.77 -8.58
CA VAL A 8 -9.43 15.53 -8.01
C VAL A 8 -7.92 15.43 -8.29
N GLY A 9 -7.50 15.76 -9.51
CA GLY A 9 -6.10 15.81 -9.90
C GLY A 9 -5.28 16.81 -9.07
N SER A 10 -5.83 17.99 -8.75
CA SER A 10 -5.16 18.98 -7.91
C SER A 10 -4.97 18.49 -6.47
N VAL A 11 -5.95 17.78 -5.89
CA VAL A 11 -5.81 17.17 -4.56
C VAL A 11 -4.70 16.12 -4.57
N TRP A 12 -4.68 15.26 -5.59
CA TRP A 12 -3.63 14.27 -5.79
C TRP A 12 -2.24 14.91 -5.95
N GLN A 13 -2.12 15.95 -6.78
CA GLN A 13 -0.87 16.69 -6.99
C GLN A 13 -0.34 17.27 -5.68
N ARG A 14 -1.21 17.86 -4.86
CA ARG A 14 -0.83 18.39 -3.54
C ARG A 14 -0.17 17.32 -2.67
N ASN A 15 -0.76 16.13 -2.62
CA ASN A 15 -0.21 15.01 -1.85
C ASN A 15 1.11 14.50 -2.43
N LEU A 16 1.21 14.41 -3.76
CA LEU A 16 2.45 14.04 -4.43
C LEU A 16 3.58 15.04 -4.12
N GLU A 17 3.31 16.33 -4.20
CA GLU A 17 4.29 17.36 -3.87
C GLU A 17 4.73 17.28 -2.40
N ALA A 18 3.78 17.10 -1.48
CA ALA A 18 4.08 16.92 -0.06
C ALA A 18 4.97 15.68 0.18
N PHE A 19 4.70 14.58 -0.52
CA PHE A 19 5.48 13.35 -0.46
C PHE A 19 6.89 13.51 -1.04
N LEU A 20 7.03 14.25 -2.14
CA LEU A 20 8.33 14.51 -2.77
C LEU A 20 9.22 15.41 -1.90
N ARG A 21 8.64 16.31 -1.08
CA ARG A 21 9.42 17.11 -0.11
C ARG A 21 10.16 16.25 0.92
N THR A 22 9.64 15.06 1.24
CA THR A 22 10.25 14.09 2.15
C THR A 22 10.75 12.83 1.43
N TYR A 23 11.17 12.94 0.17
CA TYR A 23 11.53 11.79 -0.68
C TYR A 23 12.52 10.81 -0.01
N ARG A 24 13.53 11.29 0.74
CA ARG A 24 14.50 10.39 1.38
C ARG A 24 13.83 9.43 2.36
N VAL A 25 12.96 9.96 3.21
CA VAL A 25 12.23 9.17 4.21
C VAL A 25 11.17 8.28 3.55
N ASN A 26 10.64 8.72 2.40
CA ASN A 26 9.56 8.07 1.71
C ASN A 26 9.99 6.95 0.73
N PHE A 27 11.21 7.00 0.20
CA PHE A 27 11.71 6.03 -0.77
C PHE A 27 12.74 5.06 -0.19
N ILE A 28 13.55 5.48 0.78
CA ILE A 28 14.63 4.63 1.32
C ILE A 28 14.07 3.44 2.12
N PRO A 29 13.20 3.62 3.12
CA PRO A 29 12.69 2.48 3.89
C PRO A 29 11.91 1.45 3.05
N PRO A 30 10.97 1.86 2.17
CA PRO A 30 10.23 0.92 1.31
C PRO A 30 11.10 0.15 0.31
N PHE A 31 12.29 0.65 -0.01
CA PHE A 31 13.25 -0.06 -0.85
C PHE A 31 14.11 -1.05 -0.04
N ILE A 32 14.49 -0.69 1.18
CA ILE A 32 15.31 -1.54 2.06
C ILE A 32 14.50 -2.69 2.64
N GLU A 33 13.24 -2.47 3.00
CA GLU A 33 12.40 -3.46 3.67
C GLU A 33 12.24 -4.77 2.85
N PRO A 34 11.89 -4.75 1.54
CA PRO A 34 11.85 -5.96 0.72
C PRO A 34 13.20 -6.66 0.60
N LEU A 35 14.30 -5.89 0.55
CA LEU A 35 15.65 -6.44 0.51
C LEU A 35 15.95 -7.22 1.79
N LEU A 36 15.62 -6.66 2.96
CA LEU A 36 15.78 -7.32 4.24
C LEU A 36 14.89 -8.56 4.36
N TYR A 37 13.64 -8.49 3.91
CA TYR A 37 12.74 -9.65 3.94
C TYR A 37 13.24 -10.79 3.04
N LEU A 38 13.67 -10.51 1.81
CA LEU A 38 14.17 -11.56 0.91
C LEU A 38 15.54 -12.09 1.35
N LEU A 39 16.40 -11.26 1.95
CA LEU A 39 17.64 -11.75 2.55
C LEU A 39 17.36 -12.65 3.76
N ALA A 40 16.51 -12.20 4.69
CA ALA A 40 16.22 -12.93 5.91
C ALA A 40 15.41 -14.21 5.65
N LEU A 41 14.34 -14.12 4.85
CA LEU A 41 13.46 -15.25 4.56
C LEU A 41 14.00 -16.12 3.42
N GLY A 42 14.44 -15.49 2.34
CA GLY A 42 14.93 -16.22 1.16
C GLY A 42 16.26 -16.94 1.41
N PHE A 43 17.25 -16.28 2.00
CA PHE A 43 18.53 -16.95 2.31
C PHE A 43 18.58 -17.56 3.71
N GLY A 44 17.93 -16.96 4.72
CA GLY A 44 17.91 -17.52 6.06
C GLY A 44 17.01 -18.75 6.17
N LEU A 45 15.71 -18.58 5.94
CA LEU A 45 14.72 -19.67 6.02
C LEU A 45 14.80 -20.64 4.83
N GLY A 46 15.25 -20.19 3.65
CA GLY A 46 15.45 -21.06 2.49
C GLY A 46 16.47 -22.20 2.70
N THR A 47 17.34 -22.10 3.72
CA THR A 47 18.22 -23.21 4.13
C THR A 47 17.51 -24.33 4.89
N TYR A 48 16.31 -24.05 5.41
CA TYR A 48 15.48 -25.01 6.16
C TYR A 48 14.24 -25.44 5.36
N ILE A 49 13.71 -24.57 4.50
CA ILE A 49 12.54 -24.81 3.65
C ILE A 49 12.97 -24.59 2.19
N GLU A 50 13.29 -25.67 1.50
CA GLU A 50 13.73 -25.59 0.10
C GLU A 50 12.57 -25.24 -0.85
N ALA A 51 11.41 -25.86 -0.65
CA ALA A 51 10.22 -25.66 -1.48
C ALA A 51 8.92 -25.83 -0.68
N VAL A 52 7.88 -25.12 -1.11
CA VAL A 52 6.49 -25.27 -0.67
C VAL A 52 5.69 -25.76 -1.86
N ASP A 53 5.07 -26.94 -1.75
CA ASP A 53 4.32 -27.58 -2.84
C ASP A 53 5.10 -27.68 -4.18
N GLY A 54 6.41 -27.90 -4.09
CA GLY A 54 7.32 -27.98 -5.25
C GLY A 54 7.75 -26.64 -5.85
N VAL A 55 7.29 -25.51 -5.30
CA VAL A 55 7.72 -24.15 -5.68
C VAL A 55 8.86 -23.70 -4.77
N PRO A 56 9.99 -23.20 -5.30
CA PRO A 56 11.08 -22.67 -4.48
C PRO A 56 10.58 -21.58 -3.53
N TYR A 57 10.97 -21.67 -2.26
CA TYR A 57 10.44 -20.78 -1.22
C TYR A 57 10.55 -19.27 -1.55
N PRO A 58 11.66 -18.75 -2.11
CA PRO A 58 11.76 -17.34 -2.51
C PRO A 58 10.72 -16.93 -3.57
N VAL A 59 10.39 -17.84 -4.50
CA VAL A 59 9.38 -17.62 -5.55
C VAL A 59 7.98 -17.64 -4.96
N PHE A 60 7.74 -18.50 -3.96
CA PHE A 60 6.47 -18.60 -3.26
C PHE A 60 6.15 -17.32 -2.46
N ILE A 61 7.11 -16.77 -1.71
CA ILE A 61 6.88 -15.59 -0.84
C ILE A 61 6.87 -14.24 -1.58
N ALA A 62 7.53 -14.15 -2.74
CA ALA A 62 7.67 -12.92 -3.52
C ALA A 62 6.34 -12.19 -3.83
N PRO A 63 5.31 -12.83 -4.44
CA PRO A 63 4.05 -12.16 -4.76
C PRO A 63 3.30 -11.68 -3.52
N ALA A 64 3.44 -12.41 -2.42
CA ALA A 64 2.81 -12.05 -1.17
C ALA A 64 3.43 -10.79 -0.56
N LEU A 65 4.76 -10.73 -0.48
CA LEU A 65 5.46 -9.56 0.05
C LEU A 65 5.07 -8.28 -0.72
N VAL A 66 4.98 -8.35 -2.04
CA VAL A 66 4.53 -7.19 -2.83
C VAL A 66 3.09 -6.81 -2.51
N SER A 67 2.19 -7.80 -2.45
CA SER A 67 0.78 -7.56 -2.16
C SER A 67 0.58 -6.89 -0.79
N ILE A 68 1.38 -7.32 0.19
CA ILE A 68 1.37 -6.77 1.55
C ILE A 68 1.92 -5.33 1.55
N SER A 69 3.00 -5.06 0.81
CA SER A 69 3.54 -3.70 0.68
C SER A 69 2.53 -2.74 0.02
N VAL A 70 1.82 -3.19 -1.02
CA VAL A 70 0.74 -2.40 -1.67
C VAL A 70 -0.41 -2.14 -0.70
N MET A 71 -0.88 -3.19 -0.02
CA MET A 71 -1.96 -3.10 0.98
C MET A 71 -1.60 -2.10 2.08
N ASN A 72 -0.45 -2.28 2.73
CA ASN A 72 -0.02 -1.45 3.86
C ASN A 72 0.18 0.00 3.42
N SER A 73 0.87 0.23 2.31
CA SER A 73 1.15 1.60 1.85
C SER A 73 -0.12 2.39 1.53
N ALA A 74 -1.11 1.78 0.89
CA ALA A 74 -2.39 2.43 0.59
C ALA A 74 -3.25 2.58 1.84
N PHE A 75 -3.38 1.51 2.65
CA PHE A 75 -4.23 1.52 3.83
C PHE A 75 -3.75 2.55 4.86
N TYR A 76 -2.46 2.54 5.22
CA TYR A 76 -1.93 3.43 6.25
C TYR A 76 -1.87 4.90 5.83
N GLU A 77 -1.65 5.19 4.54
CA GLU A 77 -1.75 6.54 3.99
C GLU A 77 -3.21 7.07 4.09
N CYS A 78 -4.19 6.24 3.73
CA CYS A 78 -5.60 6.62 3.75
C CYS A 78 -6.27 6.51 5.13
N THR A 79 -5.58 5.92 6.12
CA THR A 79 -5.97 5.98 7.54
C THR A 79 -5.24 7.08 8.27
N TYR A 80 -4.03 6.84 8.75
CA TYR A 80 -3.33 7.73 9.67
C TYR A 80 -2.98 9.07 9.02
N SER A 81 -2.40 9.06 7.82
CA SER A 81 -1.99 10.31 7.17
C SER A 81 -3.20 11.16 6.76
N SER A 82 -4.26 10.52 6.25
CA SER A 82 -5.51 11.20 5.90
C SER A 82 -6.24 11.73 7.13
N PHE A 83 -6.28 10.96 8.23
CA PHE A 83 -6.82 11.43 9.50
C PHE A 83 -6.06 12.65 10.02
N VAL A 84 -4.72 12.64 9.93
CA VAL A 84 -3.90 13.78 10.33
C VAL A 84 -4.20 15.01 9.48
N ARG A 85 -4.32 14.84 8.16
CA ARG A 85 -4.70 15.90 7.23
C ARG A 85 -6.10 16.46 7.51
N MET A 86 -7.05 15.59 7.82
CA MET A 86 -8.45 15.94 8.10
C MET A 86 -8.60 16.61 9.46
N TYR A 87 -8.12 15.98 10.53
CA TYR A 87 -8.45 16.38 11.90
C TYR A 87 -7.47 17.41 12.48
N TYR A 88 -6.16 17.19 12.34
CA TYR A 88 -5.15 18.01 13.00
C TYR A 88 -4.66 19.16 12.12
N GLN A 89 -4.35 18.88 10.84
CA GLN A 89 -3.82 19.88 9.92
C GLN A 89 -4.91 20.74 9.26
N LYS A 90 -6.19 20.36 9.41
CA LYS A 90 -7.34 21.07 8.81
C LYS A 90 -7.19 21.26 7.30
N THR A 91 -6.48 20.35 6.65
CA THR A 91 -6.18 20.42 5.21
C THR A 91 -7.43 20.17 4.39
N PHE A 92 -8.30 19.26 4.83
CA PHE A 92 -9.56 18.99 4.13
C PHE A 92 -10.46 20.22 4.21
N ASP A 93 -10.58 20.84 5.39
CA ASP A 93 -11.32 22.08 5.60
C ASP A 93 -10.79 23.22 4.70
N ALA A 94 -9.47 23.35 4.59
CA ALA A 94 -8.83 24.34 3.71
C ALA A 94 -9.12 24.09 2.23
N ILE A 95 -9.21 22.83 1.80
CA ILE A 95 -9.52 22.48 0.40
C ILE A 95 -10.99 22.76 0.08
N ILE A 96 -11.93 22.38 0.95
CA ILE A 96 -13.37 22.59 0.72
C ILE A 96 -13.81 24.06 0.84
N ALA A 97 -12.93 24.94 1.34
CA ALA A 97 -13.12 26.39 1.27
C ALA A 97 -12.91 26.95 -0.15
N THR A 98 -12.39 26.15 -1.07
CA THR A 98 -12.26 26.42 -2.50
C THR A 98 -13.42 25.75 -3.27
N PRO A 99 -13.54 25.83 -4.61
CA PRO A 99 -14.67 25.21 -5.32
C PRO A 99 -14.59 23.66 -5.39
N VAL A 100 -13.77 23.02 -4.56
CA VAL A 100 -13.60 21.55 -4.50
C VAL A 100 -14.57 20.96 -3.48
N SER A 101 -15.32 19.93 -3.86
CA SER A 101 -16.24 19.25 -2.94
C SER A 101 -15.51 18.20 -2.07
N ILE A 102 -16.13 17.78 -0.97
CA ILE A 102 -15.58 16.73 -0.11
C ILE A 102 -15.41 15.40 -0.85
N ASP A 103 -16.34 15.06 -1.76
CA ASP A 103 -16.26 13.85 -2.57
C ASP A 103 -15.02 13.88 -3.49
N GLU A 104 -14.69 15.05 -4.04
CA GLU A 104 -13.50 15.26 -4.86
C GLU A 104 -12.21 15.15 -4.03
N VAL A 105 -12.24 15.62 -2.77
CA VAL A 105 -11.12 15.42 -1.84
C VAL A 105 -10.92 13.93 -1.55
N ILE A 106 -11.99 13.21 -1.21
CA ILE A 106 -11.93 11.78 -0.90
C ILE A 106 -11.42 10.99 -2.12
N ALA A 107 -11.93 11.27 -3.31
CA ALA A 107 -11.46 10.65 -4.54
C ALA A 107 -9.96 10.93 -4.80
N GLY A 108 -9.51 12.15 -4.54
CA GLY A 108 -8.10 12.53 -4.64
C GLY A 108 -7.20 11.78 -3.66
N GLU A 109 -7.65 11.62 -2.40
CA GLU A 109 -6.95 10.82 -1.38
C GLU A 109 -6.92 9.34 -1.76
N MET A 110 -8.00 8.79 -2.32
CA MET A 110 -8.04 7.39 -2.78
C MET A 110 -7.09 7.13 -3.95
N ILE A 111 -7.05 8.02 -4.95
CA ILE A 111 -6.11 7.91 -6.08
C ILE A 111 -4.68 8.09 -5.57
N TRP A 112 -4.45 8.95 -4.58
CA TRP A 112 -3.16 9.09 -3.93
C TRP A 112 -2.73 7.81 -3.20
N GLY A 113 -3.61 7.19 -2.42
CA GLY A 113 -3.37 5.89 -1.79
C GLY A 113 -3.06 4.78 -2.81
N ALA A 114 -3.79 4.74 -3.93
CA ALA A 114 -3.50 3.83 -5.03
C ALA A 114 -2.11 4.08 -5.66
N THR A 115 -1.75 5.36 -5.83
CA THR A 115 -0.42 5.77 -6.34
C THR A 115 0.69 5.35 -5.38
N ARG A 116 0.48 5.48 -4.06
CA ARG A 116 1.40 4.96 -3.04
C ARG A 116 1.60 3.45 -3.17
N GLY A 117 0.53 2.70 -3.38
CA GLY A 117 0.60 1.26 -3.69
C GLY A 117 1.48 0.97 -4.90
N VAL A 118 1.27 1.69 -6.00
CA VAL A 118 2.09 1.56 -7.22
C VAL A 118 3.56 1.89 -6.96
N ILE A 119 3.86 2.95 -6.19
CA ILE A 119 5.24 3.32 -5.82
C ILE A 119 5.90 2.16 -5.07
N TYR A 120 5.24 1.58 -4.08
CA TYR A 120 5.79 0.46 -3.32
C TYR A 120 6.02 -0.79 -4.19
N ALA A 121 5.05 -1.14 -5.04
CA ALA A 121 5.22 -2.24 -5.99
C ALA A 121 6.37 -1.98 -6.98
N GLY A 122 6.50 -0.75 -7.47
CA GLY A 122 7.57 -0.33 -8.38
C GLY A 122 8.95 -0.32 -7.73
N LEU A 123 9.05 -0.01 -6.43
CA LEU A 123 10.30 -0.09 -5.68
C LEU A 123 10.70 -1.54 -5.37
N MET A 124 9.72 -2.40 -5.15
CA MET A 124 9.95 -3.81 -4.86
C MET A 124 10.31 -4.63 -6.11
N LEU A 125 9.76 -4.27 -7.28
CA LEU A 125 9.95 -5.01 -8.53
C LEU A 125 11.44 -5.18 -8.93
N PRO A 126 12.31 -4.16 -8.89
CA PRO A 126 13.75 -4.32 -9.11
C PRO A 126 14.40 -5.31 -8.15
N VAL A 127 13.97 -5.33 -6.88
CA VAL A 127 14.49 -6.26 -5.87
C VAL A 127 14.09 -7.70 -6.24
N LEU A 128 12.84 -7.92 -6.65
CA LEU A 128 12.40 -9.24 -7.10
C LEU A 128 13.17 -9.74 -8.33
N ILE A 129 13.47 -8.85 -9.27
CA ILE A 129 14.27 -9.18 -10.46
C ILE A 129 15.70 -9.52 -10.05
N LEU A 130 16.30 -8.75 -9.14
CA LEU A 130 17.66 -8.99 -8.64
C LEU A 130 17.81 -10.37 -7.98
N PHE A 131 16.76 -10.83 -7.29
CA PHE A 131 16.72 -12.15 -6.65
C PHE A 131 16.29 -13.28 -7.60
N GLY A 132 16.02 -12.98 -8.87
CA GLY A 132 15.63 -13.98 -9.87
C GLY A 132 14.22 -14.56 -9.67
N VAL A 133 13.37 -13.91 -8.86
CA VAL A 133 12.01 -14.37 -8.54
C VAL A 133 10.92 -13.67 -9.37
N ALA A 134 11.31 -12.72 -10.24
CA ALA A 134 10.43 -12.03 -11.18
C ALA A 134 11.05 -11.94 -12.58
N ALA A 135 10.21 -12.01 -13.62
CA ALA A 135 10.63 -12.01 -15.02
C ALA A 135 9.89 -10.95 -15.84
N MET A 136 10.65 -10.24 -16.70
CA MET A 136 10.10 -9.31 -17.67
C MET A 136 9.69 -10.02 -18.96
N PRO A 137 8.58 -9.65 -19.63
CA PRO A 137 7.74 -8.47 -19.36
C PRO A 137 6.53 -8.74 -18.43
N SER A 138 6.25 -9.99 -18.08
CA SER A 138 5.06 -10.37 -17.31
C SER A 138 4.91 -9.63 -15.98
N SER A 139 6.01 -9.34 -15.31
CA SER A 139 5.98 -8.61 -14.03
C SER A 139 5.58 -7.14 -14.15
N LEU A 140 5.46 -6.56 -15.35
CA LEU A 140 4.88 -5.21 -15.54
C LEU A 140 3.38 -5.18 -15.24
N LEU A 141 2.68 -6.31 -15.33
CA LEU A 141 1.27 -6.41 -14.93
C LEU A 141 1.08 -6.09 -13.45
N LEU A 142 2.14 -6.18 -12.64
CA LEU A 142 2.11 -5.78 -11.24
C LEU A 142 1.64 -4.32 -11.06
N ILE A 143 1.98 -3.42 -11.97
CA ILE A 143 1.65 -2.00 -11.85
C ILE A 143 0.13 -1.75 -11.86
N PRO A 144 -0.64 -2.19 -12.88
CA PRO A 144 -2.09 -2.01 -12.86
C PRO A 144 -2.77 -2.77 -11.72
N PHE A 145 -2.29 -3.97 -11.36
CA PHE A 145 -2.83 -4.70 -10.20
C PHE A 145 -2.58 -3.97 -8.89
N ALA A 146 -1.38 -3.40 -8.70
CA ALA A 146 -1.05 -2.60 -7.53
C ALA A 146 -1.92 -1.34 -7.43
N PHE A 147 -2.27 -0.72 -8.57
CA PHE A 147 -3.19 0.42 -8.58
C PHE A 147 -4.60 0.03 -8.13
N ILE A 148 -5.14 -1.08 -8.66
CA ILE A 148 -6.49 -1.56 -8.30
C ILE A 148 -6.54 -1.99 -6.83
N ALA A 149 -5.55 -2.78 -6.39
CA ALA A 149 -5.44 -3.21 -4.99
C ALA A 149 -5.25 -2.01 -4.06
N GLY A 150 -4.40 -1.06 -4.43
CA GLY A 150 -4.21 0.18 -3.68
C GLY A 150 -5.50 1.00 -3.58
N LEU A 151 -6.29 1.07 -4.65
CA LEU A 151 -7.58 1.77 -4.64
C LEU A 151 -8.59 1.09 -3.71
N LEU A 152 -8.63 -0.25 -3.70
CA LEU A 152 -9.47 -1.03 -2.79
C LEU A 152 -9.13 -0.73 -1.32
N PHE A 153 -7.86 -0.85 -0.95
CA PHE A 153 -7.43 -0.62 0.43
C PHE A 153 -7.51 0.85 0.84
N ALA A 154 -7.29 1.78 -0.08
CA ALA A 154 -7.51 3.20 0.15
C ALA A 154 -8.98 3.51 0.44
N GLY A 155 -9.91 2.91 -0.31
CA GLY A 155 -11.35 3.07 -0.07
C GLY A 155 -11.78 2.54 1.30
N ILE A 156 -11.34 1.33 1.66
CA ILE A 156 -11.61 0.73 2.98
C ILE A 156 -11.05 1.63 4.09
N ALA A 157 -9.81 2.11 3.92
CA ALA A 157 -9.16 3.00 4.87
C ALA A 157 -9.94 4.32 5.04
N MET A 158 -10.40 4.95 3.95
CA MET A 158 -11.18 6.18 4.01
C MET A 158 -12.52 5.98 4.74
N CYS A 159 -13.18 4.83 4.59
CA CYS A 159 -14.38 4.50 5.36
C CYS A 159 -14.08 4.49 6.87
N PHE A 160 -12.99 3.85 7.29
CA PHE A 160 -12.58 3.86 8.69
C PHE A 160 -12.18 5.26 9.17
N THR A 161 -11.43 6.01 8.38
CA THR A 161 -11.03 7.40 8.71
C THR A 161 -12.24 8.29 8.95
N ALA A 162 -13.29 8.15 8.14
CA ALA A 162 -14.49 8.99 8.23
C ALA A 162 -15.30 8.75 9.51
N ILE A 163 -15.36 7.51 10.01
CA ILE A 163 -16.16 7.14 11.19
C ILE A 163 -15.38 7.20 12.51
N THR A 164 -14.07 7.37 12.44
CA THR A 164 -13.21 7.24 13.60
C THR A 164 -13.14 8.54 14.41
N PRO A 165 -13.43 8.52 15.73
CA PRO A 165 -13.44 9.73 16.57
C PRO A 165 -12.04 10.19 17.02
N SER A 166 -11.05 9.29 17.07
CA SER A 166 -9.69 9.61 17.54
C SER A 166 -8.63 8.81 16.80
N ILE A 167 -7.42 9.36 16.67
CA ILE A 167 -6.33 8.67 15.98
C ILE A 167 -5.99 7.31 16.59
N GLU A 168 -6.16 7.15 17.91
CA GLU A 168 -5.94 5.87 18.60
C GLU A 168 -6.93 4.79 18.16
N THR A 169 -8.14 5.19 17.78
CA THR A 169 -9.19 4.26 17.34
C THR A 169 -8.88 3.70 15.94
N LEU A 170 -7.99 4.32 15.16
CA LEU A 170 -7.47 3.74 13.91
C LEU A 170 -6.62 2.49 14.13
N ASN A 171 -6.18 2.21 15.36
CA ASN A 171 -5.53 0.94 15.67
C ASN A 171 -6.50 -0.25 15.56
N TYR A 172 -7.80 -0.05 15.77
CA TYR A 172 -8.77 -1.15 15.63
C TYR A 172 -8.82 -1.73 14.22
N PRO A 173 -9.04 -0.96 13.14
CA PRO A 173 -9.03 -1.54 11.80
C PRO A 173 -7.62 -2.06 11.42
N SER A 174 -6.53 -1.46 11.91
CA SER A 174 -5.19 -2.01 11.70
C SER A 174 -5.05 -3.42 12.30
N PHE A 175 -5.43 -3.61 13.58
CA PHE A 175 -5.24 -4.87 14.29
C PHE A 175 -6.32 -5.92 14.05
N LEU A 176 -7.56 -5.51 13.82
CA LEU A 176 -8.70 -6.42 13.66
C LEU A 176 -9.02 -6.72 12.20
N PHE A 177 -8.53 -5.92 11.25
CA PHE A 177 -8.79 -6.12 9.82
C PHE A 177 -7.50 -6.40 9.05
N ILE A 178 -6.51 -5.49 9.08
CA ILE A 178 -5.28 -5.66 8.28
C ILE A 178 -4.40 -6.81 8.80
N THR A 179 -4.14 -6.88 10.11
CA THR A 179 -3.28 -7.94 10.65
C THR A 179 -3.83 -9.35 10.42
N PRO A 180 -5.12 -9.67 10.66
CA PRO A 180 -5.66 -10.98 10.35
C PRO A 180 -5.63 -11.27 8.85
N MET A 181 -5.99 -10.31 7.99
CA MET A 181 -5.89 -10.49 6.54
C MET A 181 -4.46 -10.82 6.12
N PHE A 182 -3.45 -10.14 6.66
CA PHE A 182 -2.04 -10.42 6.40
C PHE A 182 -1.68 -11.87 6.78
N LEU A 183 -1.99 -12.28 8.01
CA LEU A 183 -1.65 -13.60 8.54
C LEU A 183 -2.36 -14.74 7.81
N PHE A 184 -3.63 -14.56 7.46
CA PHE A 184 -4.50 -15.58 6.85
C PHE A 184 -4.67 -15.41 5.33
N SER A 185 -3.80 -14.64 4.66
CA SER A 185 -3.86 -14.39 3.21
C SER A 185 -3.44 -15.57 2.32
N GLY A 186 -3.06 -16.71 2.91
CA GLY A 186 -2.41 -17.80 2.18
C GLY A 186 -0.89 -17.60 1.98
N THR A 187 -0.35 -16.48 2.45
CA THR A 187 1.07 -16.09 2.28
C THR A 187 2.03 -16.94 3.11
N PHE A 188 1.73 -17.12 4.39
CA PHE A 188 2.60 -17.85 5.33
C PHE A 188 2.13 -19.28 5.57
N PHE A 189 0.84 -19.53 5.32
CA PHE A 189 0.18 -20.79 5.57
C PHE A 189 -0.63 -21.15 4.31
N PRO A 190 -0.33 -22.28 3.65
CA PRO A 190 -1.20 -22.82 2.61
C PRO A 190 -2.65 -22.88 3.10
N LEU A 191 -3.59 -22.42 2.28
CA LEU A 191 -5.01 -22.38 2.66
C LEU A 191 -5.58 -23.78 2.91
N ASP A 192 -5.01 -24.80 2.27
CA ASP A 192 -5.40 -26.20 2.43
C ASP A 192 -5.08 -26.78 3.82
N LEU A 193 -4.29 -26.06 4.63
CA LEU A 193 -3.94 -26.42 6.01
C LEU A 193 -4.80 -25.70 7.06
N LEU A 194 -5.67 -24.77 6.64
CA LEU A 194 -6.62 -24.13 7.55
C LEU A 194 -7.83 -25.06 7.80
N PRO A 195 -8.31 -25.17 9.05
CA PRO A 195 -9.44 -26.04 9.41
C PRO A 195 -10.78 -25.57 8.83
#